data_AF-A0A0H5Q710-F1
#
_entry.id   AF-A0A0H5Q710-F1
#
_cell.length_a   1.000
_cell.length_b   1.000
_cell.length_c   1.000
_cell.angle_alpha   90.00
_cell.angle_beta   90.00
_cell.angle_gamma   90.00
#
_symmetry.space_group_name_H-M   'P 1'
#
loop_
_entity.id
_entity.type
_entity.pdbx_description
1 polymer ?
#
loop_
_entity_poly.entity_id
_entity_poly.type
_entity_poly.pdbx_seq_one_letter_code
_entity_poly.pdbx_strand_id
1 'polypeptide(L)'
;MKRPEPKALKGQYPLAEMDVKAFTGLPNLRSFFMDAEYSDGGGERQQGQAIIRAEPGRWCLTLKEPTTCQMMYLSAPNWAELLKLADGLLGSPDAPWATDTWAVAKKPKGAKK
;
A
#
# COMPACT_ATOMS: atom_id res chain seq x y z
N MET A 1 -14.67 8.00 24.40
CA MET A 1 -15.73 7.29 23.65
C MET A 1 -15.32 5.83 23.47
N LYS A 2 -16.20 4.87 23.78
CA LYS A 2 -15.95 3.45 23.47
C LYS A 2 -16.12 3.22 21.97
N ARG A 3 -15.20 2.49 21.34
CA ARG A 3 -15.31 2.06 19.94
C ARG A 3 -16.54 1.16 19.82
N PRO A 4 -17.49 1.44 18.91
CA PRO A 4 -18.62 0.55 18.68
C PRO A 4 -18.12 -0.83 18.24
N GLU A 5 -18.72 -1.89 18.78
CA GLU A 5 -18.32 -3.25 18.42
C GLU A 5 -18.61 -3.52 16.94
N PRO A 6 -17.64 -4.06 16.18
CA PRO A 6 -17.86 -4.40 14.78
C PRO A 6 -18.97 -5.46 14.66
N LYS A 7 -20.05 -5.13 13.95
CA LYS A 7 -21.07 -6.12 13.58
C LYS A 7 -20.57 -6.88 12.35
N ALA A 8 -20.40 -8.19 12.47
CA ALA A 8 -20.13 -9.05 11.32
C ALA A 8 -21.26 -8.89 10.30
N LEU A 9 -20.95 -8.39 9.10
CA LEU A 9 -21.91 -8.30 8.01
C LEU A 9 -22.09 -9.71 7.42
N LYS A 10 -23.34 -10.18 7.29
CA LYS A 10 -23.63 -11.43 6.55
C LYS A 10 -23.05 -11.29 5.14
N GLY A 11 -22.12 -12.18 4.77
CA GLY A 11 -21.40 -12.14 3.49
C GLY A 11 -19.97 -11.62 3.56
N GLN A 12 -19.47 -11.21 4.73
CA GLN A 12 -18.03 -11.13 4.94
C GLN A 12 -17.47 -12.54 5.06
N TYR A 13 -16.76 -12.97 4.02
CA TYR A 13 -15.88 -14.12 4.10
C TYR A 13 -14.80 -13.82 5.16
N PRO A 14 -14.30 -14.83 5.90
CA PRO A 14 -13.08 -14.66 6.69
C PRO A 14 -12.01 -14.03 5.78
N LEU A 15 -11.17 -13.15 6.34
CA LEU A 15 -10.02 -12.59 5.60
C LEU A 15 -9.33 -13.78 4.91
N ALA A 16 -9.46 -13.87 3.59
CA ALA A 16 -8.99 -15.02 2.87
C ALA A 16 -7.49 -15.16 3.15
N GLU A 17 -7.04 -16.38 3.44
CA GLU A 17 -5.61 -16.63 3.49
C GLU A 17 -4.98 -16.12 2.20
N MET A 18 -3.93 -15.33 2.34
CA MET A 18 -3.28 -14.70 1.21
C MET A 18 -2.68 -15.78 0.31
N ASP A 19 -3.22 -15.94 -0.89
CA ASP A 19 -2.62 -16.82 -1.89
C ASP A 19 -1.28 -16.22 -2.33
N VAL A 20 -0.18 -16.87 -1.97
CA VAL A 20 1.18 -16.47 -2.36
C VAL A 20 1.32 -16.39 -3.88
N LYS A 21 0.51 -17.17 -4.62
CA LYS A 21 0.48 -17.13 -6.09
C LYS A 21 -0.18 -15.87 -6.64
N ALA A 22 -0.95 -15.12 -5.84
CA ALA A 22 -1.58 -13.86 -6.28
C ALA A 22 -0.56 -12.80 -6.68
N PHE A 23 0.68 -12.89 -6.18
CA PHE A 23 1.79 -12.02 -6.54
C PHE A 23 2.76 -12.66 -7.55
N THR A 24 2.40 -13.79 -8.17
CA THR A 24 3.21 -14.39 -9.23
C THR A 24 3.28 -13.41 -10.40
N GLY A 25 4.46 -12.82 -10.61
CA GLY A 25 4.69 -11.77 -11.62
C GLY A 25 4.55 -10.33 -11.13
N LEU A 26 4.37 -10.11 -9.83
CA LEU A 26 4.31 -8.79 -9.20
C LEU A 26 5.29 -8.70 -7.99
N PRO A 27 6.61 -8.87 -8.23
CA PRO A 27 7.60 -8.98 -7.17
C PRO A 27 7.76 -7.70 -6.33
N ASN A 28 7.60 -6.53 -6.93
CA ASN A 28 7.76 -5.26 -6.22
C ASN A 28 6.55 -4.99 -5.33
N LEU A 29 5.33 -5.32 -5.78
CA LEU A 29 4.14 -5.27 -4.94
C LEU A 29 4.23 -6.27 -3.78
N ARG A 30 4.73 -7.49 -4.03
CA ARG A 30 4.96 -8.47 -2.97
C ARG A 30 5.89 -7.89 -1.89
N SER A 31 7.06 -7.42 -2.29
CA SER A 31 8.05 -6.80 -1.40
C SER A 31 7.42 -5.61 -0.65
N PHE A 32 6.70 -4.74 -1.37
CA PHE A 32 6.06 -3.58 -0.79
C PHE A 32 5.09 -3.91 0.35
N PHE A 33 4.32 -5.00 0.25
CA PHE A 33 3.38 -5.39 1.31
C PHE A 33 3.97 -6.32 2.37
N MET A 34 5.04 -7.06 2.07
CA MET A 34 5.49 -8.16 2.92
C MET A 34 6.86 -7.94 3.57
N ASP A 35 7.75 -7.19 2.95
CA ASP A 35 9.10 -7.03 3.46
C ASP A 35 9.11 -6.08 4.66
N ALA A 36 9.66 -6.58 5.77
CA ALA A 36 9.76 -5.88 7.05
C ALA A 36 11.05 -5.07 7.19
N GLU A 37 11.95 -5.12 6.20
CA GLU A 37 13.22 -4.40 6.20
C GLU A 37 13.54 -3.90 4.78
N TYR A 38 14.29 -2.81 4.68
CA TYR A 38 14.81 -2.35 3.38
C TYR A 38 15.98 -3.22 2.91
N SER A 39 16.05 -3.45 1.59
CA SER A 39 17.07 -4.31 0.97
C SER A 39 18.50 -3.76 1.07
N ASP A 40 18.66 -2.46 1.33
CA ASP A 40 19.95 -1.79 1.54
C ASP A 40 20.43 -1.81 3.00
N GLY A 41 19.69 -2.49 3.89
CA GLY A 41 19.98 -2.48 5.32
C GLY A 41 19.52 -1.18 6.02
N GLY A 42 18.65 -0.39 5.39
CA GLY A 42 18.09 0.88 5.91
C GLY A 42 17.19 0.75 7.14
N GLY A 43 17.11 -0.44 7.75
CA GLY A 43 16.39 -0.71 8.99
C GLY A 43 14.97 -1.26 8.79
N GLU A 44 14.25 -1.34 9.91
CA GLU A 44 12.89 -1.85 9.98
C GLU A 44 11.93 -0.98 9.15
N ARG A 45 11.08 -1.66 8.39
CA ARG A 45 10.11 -1.06 7.49
C ARG A 45 8.70 -1.46 7.91
N GLN A 46 7.83 -0.47 8.01
CA GLN A 46 6.40 -0.71 8.12
C GLN A 46 5.87 -1.15 6.75
N GLN A 47 5.08 -2.22 6.77
CA GLN A 47 4.44 -2.75 5.57
C GLN A 47 3.66 -1.66 4.83
N GLY A 48 3.80 -1.65 3.51
CA GLY A 48 3.08 -0.72 2.66
C GLY A 48 1.57 -0.90 2.76
N GLN A 49 0.84 0.17 2.49
CA GLN A 49 -0.63 0.15 2.51
C GLN A 49 -1.18 0.54 1.14
N ALA A 50 -2.34 -0.02 0.80
CA ALA A 50 -3.04 0.28 -0.44
C ALA A 50 -4.47 0.72 -0.17
N ILE A 51 -4.91 1.75 -0.89
CA ILE A 51 -6.31 2.15 -0.98
C ILE A 51 -6.74 1.97 -2.43
N ILE A 52 -7.70 1.08 -2.66
CA ILE A 52 -8.24 0.79 -3.99
C ILE A 52 -9.62 1.43 -4.11
N ARG A 53 -9.85 2.12 -5.23
CA ARG A 53 -11.17 2.68 -5.57
C ARG A 53 -11.50 2.30 -7.00
N ALA A 54 -12.72 1.82 -7.21
CA ALA A 54 -13.29 1.64 -8.54
C ALA A 54 -14.12 2.89 -8.88
N GLU A 55 -13.84 3.49 -10.03
CA GLU A 55 -14.57 4.64 -10.56
C GLU A 55 -15.12 4.29 -11.95
N PRO A 56 -16.14 5.02 -12.46
CA PRO A 56 -16.63 4.78 -13.81
C PRO A 56 -15.49 4.87 -14.84
N GLY A 57 -15.21 3.76 -15.54
CA GLY A 57 -14.19 3.68 -16.58
C GLY A 57 -12.74 3.57 -16.11
N ARG A 58 -12.46 3.49 -14.80
CA ARG A 58 -11.08 3.32 -14.30
C ARG A 58 -10.99 2.72 -12.91
N TRP A 59 -9.83 2.14 -12.64
CA TRP A 59 -9.39 1.74 -11.30
C TRP A 59 -8.35 2.73 -10.80
N CYS A 60 -8.45 3.08 -9.52
CA CYS A 60 -7.55 3.99 -8.84
C CYS A 60 -6.88 3.26 -7.68
N LEU A 61 -5.56 3.44 -7.54
CA LEU A 61 -4.77 2.90 -6.45
C LEU A 61 -3.99 4.02 -5.79
N THR A 62 -4.04 4.08 -4.47
CA THR A 62 -3.12 4.88 -3.67
C THR A 62 -2.24 3.94 -2.88
N LEU A 63 -0.94 3.94 -3.16
CA LEU A 63 0.07 3.25 -2.37
C LEU A 63 0.62 4.21 -1.32
N LYS A 64 0.77 3.75 -0.09
CA LYS A 64 1.32 4.52 1.03
C LYS A 64 2.50 3.79 1.64
N GLU A 65 3.61 4.49 1.76
CA GLU A 65 4.82 4.09 2.48
C GLU A 65 4.79 4.77 3.86
N PRO A 66 4.45 4.05 4.95
CA PRO A 66 4.30 4.66 6.27
C PRO A 66 5.63 5.08 6.93
N THR A 67 6.71 4.31 6.73
CA THR A 67 8.05 4.57 7.26
C THR A 67 8.62 5.88 6.73
N THR A 68 8.54 6.12 5.42
CA THR A 68 9.00 7.38 4.79
C THR A 68 7.92 8.46 4.73
N CYS A 69 6.67 8.12 5.10
CA CYS A 69 5.49 9.00 4.99
C CYS A 69 5.28 9.51 3.57
N GLN A 70 5.43 8.62 2.59
CA GLN A 70 5.22 8.91 1.19
C GLN A 70 3.96 8.22 0.68
N MET A 71 3.42 8.75 -0.40
CA MET A 71 2.29 8.16 -1.10
C MET A 71 2.41 8.35 -2.60
N MET A 72 1.86 7.41 -3.35
CA MET A 72 1.81 7.43 -4.81
C MET A 72 0.38 7.15 -5.25
N TYR A 73 -0.13 7.94 -6.20
CA TYR A 73 -1.47 7.77 -6.77
C TYR A 73 -1.38 7.32 -8.22
N LEU A 74 -2.10 6.25 -8.54
CA LEU A 74 -2.11 5.62 -9.86
C LEU A 74 -3.55 5.40 -10.32
N SER A 75 -3.76 5.41 -11.64
CA SER A 75 -5.03 5.01 -12.23
C SER A 75 -4.81 4.29 -13.55
N ALA A 76 -5.64 3.30 -13.85
CA ALA A 76 -5.65 2.60 -15.14
C ALA A 76 -7.07 2.17 -15.53
N PRO A 77 -7.37 1.95 -16.82
CA PRO A 77 -8.68 1.50 -17.29
C PRO A 77 -9.16 0.18 -16.66
N ASN A 78 -8.24 -0.74 -16.36
CA ASN A 78 -8.56 -2.03 -15.74
C ASN A 78 -7.59 -2.40 -14.61
N TRP A 79 -8.02 -3.37 -13.80
CA TRP A 79 -7.29 -3.83 -12.63
C TRP A 79 -5.92 -4.43 -12.96
N ALA A 80 -5.81 -5.22 -14.03
CA ALA A 80 -4.57 -5.87 -14.41
C ALA A 80 -3.50 -4.86 -14.85
N GLU A 81 -3.88 -3.85 -15.63
CA GLU A 81 -3.01 -2.74 -16.01
C GLU A 81 -2.58 -1.91 -14.79
N LEU A 82 -3.50 -1.65 -13.87
CA LEU A 82 -3.18 -0.92 -12.64
C LEU A 82 -2.13 -1.65 -11.81
N LEU A 83 -2.26 -2.96 -11.64
CA LEU A 83 -1.28 -3.77 -10.90
C LEU A 83 0.08 -3.80 -11.59
N LYS A 84 0.12 -3.96 -12.93
CA LYS A 84 1.36 -3.90 -13.70
C LYS A 84 2.04 -2.53 -13.59
N LEU A 85 1.27 -1.46 -13.71
CA LEU A 85 1.75 -0.09 -13.55
C LEU A 85 2.32 0.13 -12.15
N ALA A 86 1.61 -0.32 -11.13
CA ALA A 86 2.03 -0.21 -9.74
C ALA A 86 3.34 -0.98 -9.46
N ASP A 87 3.43 -2.23 -9.91
CA ASP A 87 4.62 -3.05 -9.74
C ASP A 87 5.82 -2.46 -10.48
N GLY A 88 5.63 -1.98 -11.71
CA GLY A 88 6.68 -1.32 -12.49
C GLY A 88 7.19 -0.03 -11.86
N LEU A 89 6.28 0.81 -11.33
CA LEU A 89 6.68 2.06 -10.68
C LEU A 89 7.33 1.85 -9.32
N LEU A 90 6.89 0.85 -8.53
CA LEU A 90 7.54 0.53 -7.26
C LEU A 90 9.02 0.15 -7.41
N GLY A 91 9.39 -0.49 -8.53
CA GLY A 91 10.77 -0.83 -8.85
C GLY A 91 11.54 0.29 -9.57
N SER A 92 10.92 1.44 -9.83
CA SER A 92 11.50 2.52 -10.63
C SER A 92 12.03 3.65 -9.74
N PRO A 93 13.21 4.23 -10.05
CA PRO A 93 13.67 5.45 -9.38
C PRO A 93 12.79 6.67 -9.71
N ASP A 94 12.05 6.62 -10.81
CA ASP A 94 11.17 7.72 -11.27
C ASP A 94 9.75 7.63 -10.70
N ALA A 95 9.56 6.82 -9.65
CA ALA A 95 8.28 6.68 -8.98
C ALA A 95 7.77 8.05 -8.47
N PRO A 96 6.55 8.48 -8.84
CA PRO A 96 6.02 9.80 -8.49
C PRO A 96 5.54 9.85 -7.03
N TRP A 97 6.44 9.65 -6.08
CA TRP A 97 6.17 9.75 -4.66
C TRP A 97 5.90 11.19 -4.26
N ALA A 98 4.82 11.39 -3.50
CA ALA A 98 4.48 12.63 -2.84
C ALA A 98 4.47 12.45 -1.32
N THR A 99 4.63 13.53 -0.57
CA THR A 99 4.53 13.49 0.89
C THR A 99 3.09 13.21 1.33
N ASP A 100 2.89 12.20 2.17
CA ASP A 100 1.62 11.95 2.85
C ASP A 100 1.50 12.84 4.10
N THR A 101 0.87 14.00 3.93
CA THR A 101 0.70 15.01 5.00
C THR A 101 -0.05 14.46 6.21
N TRP A 102 -0.92 13.48 6.03
CA TRP A 102 -1.66 12.85 7.11
C TRP A 102 -0.77 11.90 7.91
N ALA A 103 0.09 11.12 7.25
CA ALA A 103 1.06 10.27 7.93
C ALA A 103 2.10 11.11 8.69
N VAL A 104 2.57 12.21 8.10
CA VAL A 104 3.49 13.16 8.75
C VAL A 104 2.86 13.76 10.03
N ALA A 105 1.60 14.19 9.97
CA ALA A 105 0.91 14.77 11.13
C ALA A 105 0.74 13.78 12.30
N LYS A 106 0.74 12.48 12.02
CA LYS A 106 0.61 11.42 13.03
C LYS A 106 1.93 10.95 13.63
N LYS A 107 3.07 11.25 13.01
CA LYS A 107 4.36 10.94 13.63
C LYS A 107 4.52 11.78 14.89
N PRO A 108 4.82 11.18 16.06
CA PRO A 108 5.02 11.94 17.28
C PRO A 108 6.17 12.94 17.05
N LYS A 109 5.88 14.22 17.24
CA LYS A 109 6.87 15.30 17.22
C LYS A 109 7.86 15.07 18.37
N GLY A 110 8.93 14.32 18.14
CA GLY A 110 9.90 13.99 19.19
C GLY A 110 10.68 12.69 19.02
N ALA A 111 10.33 11.83 18.06
CA ALA A 111 11.20 10.71 17.67
C ALA A 111 12.39 11.28 16.88
N LYS A 112 13.37 11.84 17.59
CA LYS A 112 14.68 12.15 17.03
C LYS A 112 15.34 10.84 16.62
N LYS A 113 16.00 10.88 15.45
CA LYS A 113 16.98 9.90 15.01
C LYS A 113 18.00 9.62 16.10
#